data_AF-A0A523SK50-F1
#
_entry.id   AF-A0A523SK50-F1
#
_cell.length_a   1.000
_cell.length_b   1.000
_cell.length_c   1.000
_cell.angle_alpha   90.00
_cell.angle_beta   90.00
_cell.angle_gamma   90.00
#
_symmetry.space_group_name_H-M   'P 1'
#
loop_
_entity.id
_entity.type
_entity.pdbx_description
1 polymer ?
#
loop_
_entity_poly.entity_id
_entity_poly.type
_entity_poly.pdbx_seq_one_letter_code
_entity_poly.pdbx_strand_id
1 'polypeptide(L)'
;MHWQRNSTYPKDSWERKVKQPGQESCEEGKRMALKITDECISCGACEPDCPNQAITEGDTIYVIDPDRCTECVGSHESSRCVDVCPVDCCVPDSDHEETKEQLLAKWRSLHPGEEPAAGTY
;
A
#
# COMPACT_ATOMS: atom_id res chain seq x y z
N MET A 1 -48.05 45.56 9.74
CA MET A 1 -46.69 45.73 10.27
C MET A 1 -46.32 44.46 11.01
N HIS A 2 -45.26 43.77 10.58
CA HIS A 2 -44.32 42.95 11.37
C HIS A 2 -44.90 42.08 12.52
N TRP A 3 -44.88 40.74 12.50
CA TRP A 3 -43.74 39.83 12.31
C TRP A 3 -44.25 38.45 11.86
N GLN A 4 -43.78 37.96 10.71
CA GLN A 4 -44.04 36.59 10.25
C GLN A 4 -43.29 35.57 11.13
N ARG A 5 -43.96 34.47 11.49
CA ARG A 5 -43.34 33.26 12.04
C ARG A 5 -42.60 32.54 10.91
N ASN A 6 -41.31 32.82 10.72
CA ASN A 6 -40.44 31.97 9.89
C ASN A 6 -39.61 31.06 10.79
N SER A 7 -40.09 29.83 10.89
CA SER A 7 -39.38 28.68 11.45
C SER A 7 -38.30 28.24 10.47
N THR A 8 -37.13 28.88 10.54
CA THR A 8 -35.90 28.33 9.95
C THR A 8 -34.75 28.62 10.89
N TYR A 9 -34.74 27.93 12.03
CA TYR A 9 -33.49 27.68 12.75
C TYR A 9 -32.82 26.49 12.04
N PRO A 10 -31.70 26.67 11.31
CA PRO A 10 -30.92 25.53 10.84
C PRO A 10 -30.21 24.93 12.06
N LYS A 11 -30.46 23.66 12.33
CA LYS A 11 -29.99 22.93 13.52
C LYS A 11 -28.57 22.39 13.41
N ASP A 12 -27.69 22.96 12.60
CA ASP A 12 -26.34 22.43 12.45
C ASP A 12 -25.31 23.55 12.52
N SER A 13 -24.99 23.89 13.77
CA SER A 13 -23.85 24.73 14.14
C SER A 13 -22.56 23.90 14.09
N TRP A 14 -22.09 23.56 12.90
CA TRP A 14 -20.71 23.17 12.65
C TRP A 14 -20.13 24.12 11.60
N GLU A 15 -19.17 24.91 12.04
CA GLU A 15 -18.81 26.17 11.42
C GLU A 15 -18.01 25.97 10.13
N ARG A 16 -18.33 26.80 9.14
CA ARG A 16 -17.40 27.53 8.27
C ARG A 16 -15.96 26.97 8.23
N LYS A 17 -15.70 26.05 7.29
CA LYS A 17 -14.39 25.92 6.63
C LYS A 17 -14.57 25.69 5.14
N VAL A 18 -14.71 26.77 4.39
CA VAL A 18 -14.58 26.78 2.93
C VAL A 18 -13.12 27.13 2.60
N LYS A 19 -12.34 26.10 2.24
CA LYS A 19 -10.98 26.13 1.63
C LYS A 19 -10.72 24.65 1.24
N GLN A 20 -10.55 24.20 0.00
CA GLN A 20 -10.28 24.79 -1.32
C GLN A 20 -10.82 23.81 -2.40
N PRO A 21 -11.13 24.25 -3.64
CA PRO A 21 -11.36 23.35 -4.76
C PRO A 21 -10.00 22.81 -5.25
N GLY A 22 -9.67 21.61 -4.80
CA GLY A 22 -8.40 20.92 -5.02
C GLY A 22 -8.47 19.58 -4.28
N GLN A 23 -9.08 18.61 -4.94
CA GLN A 23 -9.26 17.25 -4.46
C GLN A 23 -7.90 16.54 -4.35
N GLU A 24 -7.84 15.62 -3.39
CA GLU A 24 -6.81 14.60 -3.14
C GLU A 24 -5.42 15.10 -2.73
N SER A 25 -5.19 15.10 -1.41
CA SER A 25 -3.87 14.79 -0.86
C SER A 25 -4.02 13.54 0.00
N CYS A 26 -4.31 12.42 -0.65
CA CYS A 26 -3.63 11.20 -0.23
C CYS A 26 -2.16 11.56 -0.43
N GLU A 27 -1.37 11.69 0.64
CA GLU A 27 0.07 11.63 0.48
C GLU A 27 0.33 10.39 -0.36
N GLU A 28 0.65 10.60 -1.63
CA GLU A 28 0.83 9.56 -2.62
C GLU A 28 1.97 8.70 -2.12
N GLY A 29 1.59 7.61 -1.46
CA GLY A 29 2.48 6.54 -1.08
C GLY A 29 3.21 6.16 -2.35
N LYS A 30 4.46 6.60 -2.43
CA LYS A 30 5.44 6.16 -3.40
C LYS A 30 5.51 4.65 -3.18
N ARG A 31 4.74 3.93 -3.98
CA ARG A 31 4.76 2.48 -4.00
C ARG A 31 6.02 2.06 -4.72
N MET A 32 6.72 1.12 -4.12
CA MET A 32 8.09 0.76 -4.50
C MET A 32 8.23 -0.73 -4.26
N ALA A 33 9.11 -1.37 -5.01
CA ALA A 33 9.55 -2.70 -4.60
C ALA A 33 10.10 -2.60 -3.16
N LEU A 34 9.80 -3.59 -2.33
CA LEU A 34 10.35 -3.64 -0.97
C LEU A 34 11.73 -4.29 -0.99
N LYS A 35 12.60 -3.86 -0.08
CA LYS A 35 13.87 -4.51 0.24
C LYS A 35 13.96 -4.81 1.73
N ILE A 36 14.73 -5.84 2.06
CA ILE A 36 15.03 -6.23 3.44
C ILE A 36 16.38 -5.61 3.83
N THR A 37 16.42 -4.91 4.96
CA THR A 37 17.67 -4.33 5.49
C THR A 37 18.51 -5.35 6.24
N ASP A 38 19.71 -4.95 6.63
CA ASP A 38 20.64 -5.73 7.46
C ASP A 38 20.15 -5.95 8.91
N GLU A 39 19.01 -5.37 9.28
CA GLU A 39 18.32 -5.62 10.55
C GLU A 39 17.57 -6.96 10.57
N CYS A 40 17.49 -7.66 9.43
CA CYS A 40 16.86 -8.97 9.34
C CYS A 40 17.53 -9.99 10.27
N ILE A 41 16.72 -10.63 11.10
CA ILE A 41 17.15 -11.69 12.03
C ILE A 41 17.02 -13.10 11.46
N SER A 42 16.76 -13.23 10.15
CA SER A 42 16.58 -14.51 9.44
C SER A 42 15.60 -15.48 10.12
N CYS A 43 14.44 -14.96 10.54
CA CYS A 43 13.39 -15.74 11.21
C CYS A 43 12.55 -16.62 10.27
N GLY A 44 12.61 -16.39 8.95
CA GLY A 44 11.89 -17.16 7.93
C GLY A 44 10.38 -16.99 7.88
N ALA A 45 9.81 -16.04 8.62
CA ALA A 45 8.37 -15.83 8.64
C ALA A 45 7.82 -15.22 7.33
N CYS A 46 8.61 -14.38 6.64
CA CYS A 46 8.14 -13.64 5.46
C CYS A 46 8.17 -14.43 4.14
N GLU A 47 8.98 -15.48 4.04
CA GLU A 47 9.10 -16.32 2.84
C GLU A 47 7.77 -17.01 2.44
N PRO A 48 7.06 -17.74 3.33
CA PRO A 48 5.83 -18.44 2.97
C PRO A 48 4.63 -17.49 2.74
N ASP A 49 4.69 -16.26 3.25
CA ASP A 49 3.62 -15.27 3.13
C ASP A 49 3.65 -14.49 1.80
N CYS A 50 4.74 -14.58 1.03
CA CYS A 50 4.85 -13.87 -0.25
C CYS A 50 4.09 -14.61 -1.36
N PRO A 51 3.01 -14.02 -1.95
CA PRO A 51 2.23 -14.69 -2.99
C PRO A 51 3.05 -14.95 -4.26
N ASN A 52 3.99 -14.06 -4.56
CA ASN A 52 4.83 -14.14 -5.75
C ASN A 52 6.11 -14.95 -5.50
N GLN A 53 6.34 -15.44 -4.28
CA GLN A 53 7.59 -16.07 -3.82
C GLN A 53 8.84 -15.23 -4.17
N ALA A 54 8.74 -13.90 -3.97
CA ALA A 54 9.82 -12.95 -4.28
C ALA A 54 10.91 -12.93 -3.19
N ILE A 55 10.65 -13.50 -2.02
CA ILE A 55 11.59 -13.54 -0.89
C ILE A 55 12.37 -14.86 -0.94
N THR A 56 13.69 -14.76 -0.81
CA THR A 56 14.61 -15.92 -0.77
C THR A 56 15.60 -15.80 0.38
N GLU A 57 16.07 -16.94 0.88
CA GLU A 57 17.13 -16.98 1.90
C GLU A 57 18.49 -16.62 1.27
N GLY A 58 19.11 -15.54 1.74
CA GLY A 58 20.48 -15.17 1.39
C GLY A 58 21.50 -15.70 2.40
N ASP A 59 22.76 -15.25 2.30
CA ASP A 59 23.84 -15.74 3.16
C ASP A 59 23.67 -15.34 4.64
N THR A 60 23.21 -14.10 4.89
CA THR A 60 23.07 -13.53 6.23
C THR A 60 21.67 -13.03 6.52
N ILE A 61 20.96 -12.56 5.49
CA ILE A 61 19.63 -11.98 5.56
C ILE A 61 18.76 -12.52 4.44
N TYR A 62 17.44 -12.42 4.60
CA TYR A 62 16.52 -12.66 3.50
C TYR A 62 16.64 -11.54 2.44
N VAL A 63 16.44 -11.90 1.18
CA VAL A 63 16.55 -10.98 0.04
C VAL A 63 15.25 -11.00 -0.75
N ILE A 64 14.74 -9.82 -1.07
CA ILE A 64 13.59 -9.64 -1.97
C ILE A 64 14.11 -9.43 -3.39
N ASP A 65 13.57 -10.21 -4.32
CA ASP A 65 13.74 -10.01 -5.76
C ASP A 65 12.80 -8.88 -6.24
N PRO A 66 13.34 -7.72 -6.66
CA PRO A 66 12.53 -6.58 -7.11
C PRO A 66 11.73 -6.90 -8.38
N ASP A 67 12.19 -7.82 -9.23
CA ASP A 67 11.48 -8.19 -10.47
C ASP A 67 10.20 -8.97 -10.18
N ARG A 68 10.09 -9.56 -8.99
CA ARG A 68 8.92 -10.35 -8.55
C ARG A 68 8.10 -9.64 -7.47
N CYS A 69 8.68 -8.66 -6.80
CA CYS A 69 7.99 -7.88 -5.79
C CYS A 69 6.93 -6.97 -6.44
N THR A 70 5.67 -7.18 -6.09
CA THR A 70 4.55 -6.32 -6.53
C THR A 70 3.98 -5.49 -5.38
N GLU A 71 4.67 -5.40 -4.24
CA GLU A 71 4.14 -4.79 -3.01
C GLU A 71 2.78 -5.39 -2.60
N CYS A 72 2.57 -6.67 -2.94
CA CYS A 72 1.30 -7.38 -2.84
C CYS A 72 0.12 -6.79 -3.65
N VAL A 73 0.35 -5.78 -4.50
CA VAL A 73 -0.64 -5.26 -5.45
C VAL A 73 -1.17 -6.39 -6.33
N GLY A 74 -2.49 -6.48 -6.45
CA GLY A 74 -3.18 -7.56 -7.16
C GLY A 74 -3.53 -8.76 -6.28
N SER A 75 -2.86 -8.94 -5.13
CA SER A 75 -3.11 -10.05 -4.21
C SER A 75 -3.72 -9.59 -2.87
N HIS A 76 -3.12 -8.59 -2.22
CA HIS A 76 -3.53 -8.09 -0.91
C HIS A 76 -3.53 -6.55 -0.86
N GLU A 77 -4.25 -5.98 0.10
CA GLU A 77 -4.29 -4.52 0.32
C GLU A 77 -3.01 -3.97 0.95
N SER A 78 -2.27 -4.82 1.66
CA SER A 78 -1.05 -4.50 2.41
C SER A 78 0.06 -5.49 2.08
N SER A 79 1.30 -5.03 2.23
CA SER A 79 2.48 -5.88 2.08
C SER A 79 2.62 -6.85 3.24
N ARG A 80 2.33 -8.14 2.97
CA ARG A 80 2.36 -9.22 3.97
C ARG A 80 3.71 -9.36 4.67
N CYS A 81 4.81 -9.16 3.93
CA CYS A 81 6.16 -9.24 4.48
C CYS A 81 6.44 -8.17 5.54
N VAL A 82 5.84 -6.99 5.43
CA VAL A 82 5.91 -5.94 6.45
C VAL A 82 5.08 -6.34 7.66
N ASP A 83 3.84 -6.80 7.44
CA ASP A 83 2.90 -7.16 8.51
C ASP A 83 3.41 -8.31 9.41
N VAL A 84 4.20 -9.24 8.86
CA VAL A 84 4.74 -10.40 9.59
C VAL A 84 6.13 -10.18 10.17
N CYS A 85 6.84 -9.11 9.76
CA CYS A 85 8.23 -8.91 10.19
C CYS A 85 8.29 -8.48 11.67
N PRO A 86 8.93 -9.25 12.57
CA PRO A 86 8.99 -8.89 14.00
C PRO A 86 9.94 -7.71 14.31
N VAL A 87 10.75 -7.30 13.33
CA VAL A 87 11.79 -6.25 13.47
C VAL A 87 11.60 -5.13 12.44
N ASP A 88 10.48 -5.11 11.71
CA ASP A 88 10.12 -4.07 10.74
C ASP A 88 11.23 -3.72 9.71
N CYS A 89 12.04 -4.71 9.32
CA CYS A 89 13.19 -4.51 8.42
C CYS A 89 12.85 -4.47 6.93
N CYS A 90 11.55 -4.56 6.57
CA CYS A 90 11.08 -4.48 5.18
C CYS A 90 10.80 -3.02 4.83
N VAL A 91 11.68 -2.40 4.04
CA VAL A 91 11.60 -0.97 3.68
C VAL A 91 11.40 -0.78 2.18
N PRO A 92 10.77 0.33 1.75
CA PRO A 92 10.68 0.69 0.35
C PRO A 92 12.07 0.87 -0.30
N ASP A 93 12.26 0.31 -1.49
CA ASP A 93 13.49 0.42 -2.25
C ASP A 93 13.48 1.61 -3.20
N SER A 94 14.32 2.61 -2.92
CA SER A 94 14.48 3.81 -3.74
C SER A 94 15.04 3.55 -5.13
N ASP A 95 15.70 2.42 -5.35
CA ASP A 95 16.27 2.07 -6.66
C ASP A 95 15.23 1.43 -7.61
N HIS A 96 14.08 1.01 -7.07
CA HIS A 96 13.01 0.32 -7.79
C HIS A 96 11.66 1.00 -7.51
N GLU A 97 11.56 2.28 -7.87
CA GLU A 97 10.32 3.06 -7.74
C GLU A 97 9.32 2.64 -8.84
N GLU A 98 8.12 2.21 -8.46
CA GLU A 98 7.12 1.67 -9.38
C GLU A 98 5.70 2.15 -9.04
N THR A 99 4.94 2.66 -10.01
CA THR A 99 3.56 3.05 -9.76
C THR A 99 2.64 1.85 -9.53
N LYS A 100 1.45 2.10 -8.99
CA LYS A 100 0.37 1.10 -8.83
C LYS A 100 0.15 0.28 -10.10
N GLU A 101 0.11 0.97 -11.23
CA GLU A 101 -0.18 0.39 -12.54
C GLU A 101 0.97 -0.50 -13.00
N GLN A 102 2.23 -0.10 -12.72
CA GLN A 102 3.41 -0.91 -13.02
C GLN A 102 3.44 -2.18 -12.17
N LEU A 103 3.19 -2.07 -10.87
CA LEU A 103 3.11 -3.22 -9.96
C LEU A 103 1.98 -4.18 -10.35
N LEU A 104 0.81 -3.65 -10.75
CA LEU A 104 -0.29 -4.46 -11.25
C LEU A 104 0.05 -5.14 -12.59
N ALA A 105 0.73 -4.44 -13.50
CA ALA A 105 1.18 -5.03 -14.76
C ALA A 105 2.18 -6.17 -14.52
N LYS A 106 3.12 -5.99 -13.58
CA LYS A 106 4.03 -7.03 -13.12
C LYS A 106 3.26 -8.20 -12.53
N TRP A 107 2.30 -7.97 -11.63
CA TRP A 107 1.45 -9.02 -11.06
C TRP A 107 0.74 -9.85 -12.15
N ARG A 108 0.17 -9.19 -13.16
CA ARG A 108 -0.48 -9.84 -14.31
C ARG A 108 0.48 -10.68 -15.15
N SER A 109 1.75 -10.28 -15.25
CA SER A 109 2.78 -11.07 -15.94
C SER A 109 3.17 -12.33 -15.17
N LEU A 110 3.10 -12.29 -13.83
CA LEU A 110 3.40 -13.43 -12.96
C LEU A 110 2.23 -14.41 -12.86
N HIS A 111 0.99 -13.94 -12.97
CA HIS A 111 -0.23 -14.75 -12.85
C HIS A 111 -1.08 -14.70 -14.13
N PRO A 112 -0.66 -15.40 -15.21
CA PRO A 112 -1.40 -15.40 -16.46
C PRO A 112 -2.74 -16.14 -16.29
N GLY A 113 -3.84 -15.40 -16.37
CA GLY A 113 -5.20 -15.95 -16.31
C GLY A 113 -5.88 -15.84 -14.94
N GLU A 114 -5.24 -15.19 -13.97
CA GLU A 114 -5.86 -14.85 -12.69
C GLU A 114 -6.36 -13.40 -12.69
N GLU A 115 -7.45 -13.14 -11.97
CA GLU A 115 -7.97 -11.78 -11.77
C GLU A 115 -7.45 -11.20 -10.45
N PRO A 116 -6.97 -9.94 -10.44
CA PRO A 116 -6.48 -9.32 -9.23
C PRO A 116 -7.61 -9.14 -8.21
N ALA A 117 -7.30 -9.29 -6.93
CA ALA A 117 -8.28 -9.18 -5.86
C ALA A 117 -8.91 -7.77 -5.82
N ALA A 118 -10.25 -7.71 -5.71
CA ALA A 118 -10.97 -6.44 -5.71
C ALA A 118 -10.49 -5.51 -4.56
N GLY A 119 -10.18 -4.26 -4.89
CA GLY A 119 -9.69 -3.26 -3.92
C GLY A 119 -8.18 -3.25 -3.70
N THR A 120 -7.42 -4.14 -4.34
CA THR A 120 -5.95 -4.21 -4.23
C THR A 120 -5.22 -3.47 -5.35
N TYR A 121 -5.95 -2.87 -6.29
CA TYR A 121 -5.44 -2.21 -7.49
C TYR A 121 -6.26 -0.98 -7.87
#